data_AF-A0A100WIG6-F1
#
_entry.id   AF-A0A100WIG6-F1
#
_cell.length_a   1.000
_cell.length_b   1.000
_cell.length_c   1.000
_cell.angle_alpha   90.00
_cell.angle_beta   90.00
_cell.angle_gamma   90.00
#
_symmetry.space_group_name_H-M   'P 1'
#
loop_
_entity.id
_entity.type
_entity.pdbx_description
1 polymer ?
#
loop_
_entity_poly.entity_id
_entity_poly.type
_entity_poly.pdbx_seq_one_letter_code
_entity_poly.pdbx_strand_id
1 'polypeptide(L)' 'MNPMDDRIAEAIQELLNREGDGWTLSNYIVAMQLQRLSPEGEIEGTDWSWAPRSQPTSTNRAMLQEALGDYYSAEVE' A
#
# COMPACT_ATOMS: atom_id res chain seq x y z
N MET A 1 1.85 -1.31 19.85
CA MET A 1 1.87 -1.02 18.40
C MET A 1 3.33 -0.92 17.96
N ASN A 2 3.67 -1.35 16.75
CA ASN A 2 5.05 -1.31 16.24
C ASN A 2 5.34 0.11 15.70
N PRO A 3 6.40 0.80 16.15
CA PRO A 3 6.64 2.21 15.77
C PRO A 3 6.75 2.48 14.26
N MET A 4 7.09 1.46 13.45
CA MET A 4 7.14 1.59 11.99
C MET A 4 5.73 1.63 11.37
N ASP A 5 4.80 0.84 11.92
CA ASP A 5 3.41 0.75 11.44
C ASP A 5 2.69 2.09 11.66
N ASP A 6 3.04 2.77 12.76
CA ASP A 6 2.48 4.08 13.13
C ASP A 6 2.92 5.18 12.15
N ARG A 7 4.19 5.17 11.71
CA ARG A 7 4.73 6.22 10.81
C ARG A 7 4.09 6.20 9.42
N ILE A 8 3.85 5.03 8.85
CA ILE A 8 3.21 4.93 7.53
C ILE A 8 1.73 5.32 7.63
N ALA A 9 1.04 4.87 8.69
CA ALA A 9 -0.34 5.25 8.94
C ALA A 9 -0.51 6.76 9.09
N GLU A 10 0.38 7.42 9.85
CA GLU A 10 0.40 8.87 10.02
C GLU A 10 0.61 9.60 8.70
N ALA A 11 1.56 9.16 7.88
CA ALA A 11 1.83 9.79 6.59
C ALA A 11 0.63 9.69 5.62
N ILE A 12 -0.04 8.53 5.59
CA ILE A 12 -1.27 8.36 4.80
C ILE A 12 -2.39 9.23 5.35
N GLN A 13 -2.56 9.29 6.68
CA GLN A 13 -3.58 10.14 7.30
C GLN A 13 -3.32 11.63 7.02
N GLU A 14 -2.06 12.08 7.02
CA GLU A 14 -1.73 13.45 6.69
C GLU A 14 -2.10 13.79 5.24
N LEU A 15 -1.87 12.87 4.29
CA LEU A 15 -2.33 13.03 2.91
C LEU A 15 -3.86 13.16 2.85
N LEU A 16 -4.60 12.26 3.49
CA LEU A 16 -6.08 12.31 3.52
C LEU A 16 -6.61 13.63 4.12
N ASN A 17 -5.96 14.11 5.19
CA ASN A 17 -6.31 15.38 5.80
C ASN A 17 -6.08 16.57 4.87
N ARG A 18 -5.04 16.52 4.02
CA ARG A 18 -4.73 17.58 3.04
C ARG A 18 -5.73 17.60 1.89
N GLU A 19 -6.18 16.44 1.42
CA GLU A 19 -7.20 16.35 0.34
C GLU A 19 -8.59 16.82 0.81
N GLY A 20 -8.86 16.81 2.12
CA GLY A 20 -9.98 17.52 2.72
C GLY A 20 -11.32 16.78 2.75
N ASP A 21 -11.34 15.50 2.40
CA ASP A 21 -12.56 14.69 2.32
C ASP A 21 -13.05 14.14 3.68
N GLY A 22 -12.30 14.38 4.76
CA GLY A 22 -12.69 13.98 6.13
C GLY A 22 -12.53 12.49 6.45
N TRP A 23 -11.87 11.72 5.58
CA TRP A 23 -11.64 10.29 5.79
C TRP A 23 -10.60 10.02 6.90
N THR A 24 -10.87 8.98 7.70
CA THR A 24 -9.92 8.45 8.68
C THR A 24 -9.42 7.09 8.23
N LEU A 25 -8.10 6.92 8.23
CA LEU A 25 -7.44 5.67 7.87
C LEU A 25 -7.76 4.59 8.91
N SER A 26 -8.31 3.46 8.46
CA SER A 26 -8.62 2.32 9.33
C SER A 26 -7.68 1.13 9.11
N ASN A 27 -7.54 0.71 7.86
CA ASN A 27 -6.70 -0.42 7.43
C ASN A 27 -6.01 -0.04 6.13
N TYR A 28 -4.81 -0.58 5.90
CA TYR A 28 -4.08 -0.31 4.67
C TYR A 28 -3.09 -1.43 4.32
N ILE A 29 -2.74 -1.48 3.03
CA ILE A 29 -1.67 -2.31 2.49
C ILE A 29 -0.89 -1.42 1.54
N VAL A 30 0.42 -1.52 1.60
CA VAL A 30 1.32 -0.86 0.67
C VAL A 30 1.69 -1.88 -0.40
N ALA A 31 1.41 -1.58 -1.67
CA ALA A 31 1.85 -2.36 -2.81
C ALA A 31 2.52 -1.42 -3.82
N MET A 32 3.75 -1.73 -4.21
CA MET A 32 4.57 -0.87 -5.07
C MET A 32 5.66 -1.67 -5.79
N GLN A 33 6.15 -1.11 -6.90
CA GLN A 33 7.37 -1.57 -7.52
C GLN A 33 8.55 -0.82 -6.93
N LEU A 34 9.55 -1.56 -6.46
CA LEU A 34 10.83 -1.02 -5.99
C LEU A 34 11.84 -1.11 -7.13
N GLN A 35 12.70 -0.11 -7.24
CA GLN A 35 13.80 -0.09 -8.19
C GLN A 35 15.11 0.24 -7.47
N ARG A 36 16.19 -0.39 -7.90
CA ARG A 36 17.56 -0.06 -7.48
C ARG A 36 18.52 -0.13 -8.66
N LEU A 37 19.62 0.60 -8.58
CA LEU A 37 20.73 0.47 -9.50
C LEU A 37 21.67 -0.64 -8.98
N SER A 38 21.99 -1.63 -9.81
CA SER A 38 22.97 -2.67 -9.48
C SER A 38 24.40 -2.09 -9.45
N PRO A 39 25.36 -2.76 -8.79
CA PRO A 39 26.77 -2.37 -8.87
C PRO A 39 27.31 -2.29 -10.31
N GLU A 40 26.73 -3.07 -11.22
CA GLU A 40 27.07 -3.12 -12.64
C GLU A 40 26.42 -2.00 -13.48
N GLY A 41 25.56 -1.17 -12.86
CA GLY A 41 24.90 -0.03 -13.51
C GLY A 41 23.58 -0.37 -14.20
N GLU A 42 22.99 -1.53 -13.91
CA GLU A 42 21.70 -1.95 -14.46
C GLU A 42 20.56 -1.57 -13.51
N ILE A 43 19.38 -1.27 -14.06
CA ILE A 43 18.18 -1.03 -13.25
C ILE A 43 17.54 -2.39 -12.93
N GLU A 44 17.47 -2.72 -11.65
CA GLU A 44 16.74 -3.87 -11.15
C GLU A 44 15.40 -3.40 -10.56
N GLY A 45 14.31 -4.06 -10.97
CA GLY A 45 12.98 -3.83 -10.44
C GLY A 45 12.45 -5.07 -9.72
N THR A 46 11.70 -4.89 -8.63
CA THR A 46 10.95 -5.97 -7.99
C THR A 46 9.65 -5.43 -7.44
N ASP A 47 8.62 -6.27 -7.47
CA ASP A 47 7.37 -5.96 -6.80
C ASP A 47 7.54 -6.20 -5.30
N TRP A 48 6.93 -5.32 -4.50
CA TRP A 48 6.98 -5.38 -3.05
C TRP A 48 5.63 -5.03 -2.45
N SER A 49 5.27 -5.76 -1.40
CA SER A 49 4.09 -5.45 -0.61
C SER A 49 4.36 -5.58 0.88
N TRP A 50 3.62 -4.81 1.66
CA TRP A 50 3.72 -4.80 3.11
C TRP A 50 2.39 -4.41 3.75
N ALA A 51 2.10 -5.01 4.90
CA ALA A 51 0.93 -4.69 5.71
C ALA A 51 1.32 -4.63 7.20
N PRO A 52 0.64 -3.81 8.02
CA PRO A 52 0.84 -3.76 9.46
C PRO A 52 0.67 -5.14 10.10
N ARG A 53 1.53 -5.48 11.07
CA ARG A 53 1.46 -6.79 11.73
C ARG A 53 0.23 -6.95 12.62
N SER A 54 -0.32 -5.83 13.08
CA SER A 54 -1.55 -5.78 13.88
C SER A 54 -2.81 -6.03 13.05
N GLN A 55 -2.75 -5.90 11.72
CA GLN A 55 -3.91 -6.05 10.86
C GLN A 55 -4.20 -7.54 10.60
N PRO A 56 -5.47 -8.00 10.70
CA PRO A 56 -5.81 -9.39 10.41
C PRO A 56 -5.50 -9.78 8.96
N THR A 57 -4.86 -10.93 8.76
CA THR A 57 -4.52 -11.45 7.43
C THR A 57 -5.75 -11.61 6.52
N SER A 58 -6.92 -11.92 7.10
CA SER A 58 -8.19 -11.99 6.36
C SER A 58 -8.59 -10.63 5.77
N THR A 59 -8.46 -9.55 6.54
CA THR A 59 -8.68 -8.19 6.07
C THR A 59 -7.69 -7.86 4.95
N ASN A 60 -6.41 -8.20 5.13
CA ASN A 60 -5.39 -7.94 4.11
C ASN A 60 -5.74 -8.62 2.77
N ARG A 61 -6.15 -9.89 2.84
CA ARG A 61 -6.52 -10.66 1.65
C ARG A 61 -7.72 -10.06 0.94
N ALA A 62 -8.77 -9.69 1.68
CA ALA A 62 -9.98 -9.10 1.10
C ALA A 62 -9.65 -7.79 0.36
N MET A 63 -8.85 -6.92 0.96
CA MET A 63 -8.44 -5.66 0.31
C MET A 63 -7.65 -5.89 -0.99
N LEU A 64 -6.73 -6.86 -1.01
CA LEU A 64 -5.97 -7.19 -2.23
C LEU A 64 -6.86 -7.79 -3.32
N GLN A 65 -7.84 -8.62 -2.94
CA GLN A 65 -8.79 -9.19 -3.90
C GLN A 65 -9.67 -8.11 -4.53
N GLU A 66 -10.14 -7.15 -3.73
CA GLU A 66 -10.91 -6.01 -4.23
C GLU A 66 -10.07 -5.18 -5.19
N ALA A 67 -8.85 -4.81 -4.80
CA ALA A 67 -7.95 -4.02 -5.65
C ALA A 67 -7.64 -4.70 -7.00
N LEU A 68 -7.50 -6.03 -7.02
CA LEU A 68 -7.36 -6.79 -8.26
C LEU A 68 -8.66 -6.79 -9.09
N GLY A 69 -9.81 -6.92 -8.43
CA GLY A 69 -11.12 -6.84 -9.09
C GLY A 69 -11.35 -5.49 -9.77
N ASP A 70 -11.03 -4.40 -9.08
CA ASP A 70 -11.10 -3.04 -9.61
C ASP A 70 -10.17 -2.85 -10.81
N TYR A 71 -8.92 -3.33 -10.70
CA TYR A 71 -7.95 -3.26 -11.79
C TYR A 71 -8.47 -3.96 -13.06
N TYR A 72 -8.95 -5.20 -12.93
CA TYR A 72 -9.49 -5.94 -14.08
C TYR A 72 -10.78 -5.33 -14.64
N SER A 73 -11.57 -4.67 -13.81
CA SER A 73 -12.79 -4.00 -14.25
C SER A 73 -12.47 -2.74 -15.05
N ALA A 74 -11.43 -2.00 -14.66
CA ALA A 74 -10.96 -0.81 -15.35
C ALA A 74 -10.33 -1.09 -16.73
N GLU A 75 -9.81 -2.31 -16.97
CA GLU A 75 -9.29 -2.72 -18.29
C GLU A 75 -10.38 -3.10 -19.30
N VAL A 76 -11.64 -3.22 -18.88
CA VAL A 76 -12.77 -3.70 -19.70
C VAL A 76 -13.67 -2.56 -20.22
N GLU A 77 -13.46 -1.32 -19.78
CA GLU A 77 -14.12 -0.09 -20.29
C GLU A 77 -13.29 0.65 -21.35
#